data_AF-A0A9D8P1U8-F1
#
_entry.id   AF-A0A9D8P1U8-F1
#
_cell.length_a   1.000
_cell.length_b   1.000
_cell.length_c   1.000
_cell.angle_alpha   90.00
_cell.angle_beta   90.00
_cell.angle_gamma   90.00
#
_symmetry.space_group_name_H-M   'P 1'
#
loop_
_entity.id
_entity.type
_entity.pdbx_description
1 polymer ?
#
loop_
_entity_poly.entity_id
_entity_poly.type
_entity_poly.pdbx_seq_one_letter_code
_entity_poly.pdbx_strand_id
1 'polypeptide(L)' 'MTRLILNRPHTHAGRLHALGETLDVDPTTADWLIAQDVADPEPKPALAVLEPDPEPKTKPRSATLQRQEPQP' A
#
# COMPACT_ATOMS: atom_id res chain seq x y z
N MET A 1 -22.36 0.19 -0.38
CA MET A 1 -21.05 -0.21 -0.92
C MET A 1 -19.95 0.53 -0.19
N THR A 2 -18.93 -0.20 0.24
CA THR A 2 -17.77 0.25 1.00
C THR A 2 -16.54 -0.07 0.18
N ARG A 3 -15.68 0.93 -0.03
CA ARG A 3 -14.41 0.78 -0.73
C ARG A 3 -13.29 0.46 0.24
N LEU A 4 -12.53 -0.57 -0.11
CA LEU A 4 -11.37 -1.05 0.63
C LEU A 4 -10.16 -1.14 -0.30
N ILE A 5 -8.97 -1.06 0.26
CA ILE A 5 -7.71 -1.35 -0.44
C ILE A 5 -7.22 -2.72 0.02
N LEU A 6 -6.97 -3.62 -0.92
CA LEU A 6 -6.52 -4.97 -0.60
C LEU A 6 -5.06 -4.98 -0.14
N ASN A 7 -4.78 -5.61 0.98
CA ASN A 7 -3.42 -5.86 1.46
C ASN A 7 -2.85 -7.17 0.91
N ARG A 8 -3.71 -8.04 0.39
CA ARG A 8 -3.34 -9.34 -0.19
C ARG A 8 -4.16 -9.61 -1.44
N PRO A 9 -3.63 -10.36 -2.42
CA PRO A 9 -4.40 -10.76 -3.60
C PRO A 9 -5.67 -11.51 -3.21
N HIS A 10 -6.82 -11.12 -3.76
CA HIS A 10 -8.12 -11.72 -3.45
C HIS A 10 -8.96 -11.89 -4.71
N THR A 11 -9.71 -12.98 -4.80
CA THR A 11 -10.62 -13.23 -5.93
C THR A 11 -12.04 -12.86 -5.52
N HIS A 12 -12.61 -11.84 -6.15
CA HIS A 12 -13.98 -11.39 -5.91
C HIS A 12 -14.78 -11.43 -7.22
N ALA A 13 -16.00 -11.96 -7.18
CA ALA A 13 -16.87 -12.11 -8.36
C ALA A 13 -16.20 -12.81 -9.58
N GLY A 14 -15.24 -13.71 -9.33
CA GLY A 14 -14.49 -14.41 -10.38
C GLY A 14 -13.36 -13.59 -11.02
N ARG A 15 -13.06 -12.38 -10.51
CA ARG A 15 -11.91 -11.58 -10.90
C ARG A 15 -10.85 -11.61 -9.79
N LEU A 16 -9.60 -11.81 -10.18
CA LEU A 16 -8.47 -11.64 -9.27
C LEU A 16 -8.15 -10.15 -9.12
N HIS A 17 -8.13 -9.68 -7.89
CA HIS A 17 -7.71 -8.34 -7.51
C HIS A 17 -6.32 -8.42 -6.87
N ALA A 18 -5.43 -7.54 -7.30
CA ALA A 18 -4.06 -7.51 -6.80
C ALA A 18 -3.94 -6.82 -5.44
N LEU A 19 -2.78 -6.97 -4.80
CA LEU A 19 -2.41 -6.16 -3.64
C LEU A 19 -2.38 -4.68 -4.04
N GLY A 20 -2.95 -3.83 -3.19
CA GLY A 20 -3.10 -2.39 -3.40
C GLY A 20 -4.30 -2.03 -4.29
N GLU A 21 -5.02 -3.00 -4.83
CA GLU A 21 -6.20 -2.74 -5.65
C GLU A 21 -7.40 -2.38 -4.79
N THR A 22 -8.24 -1.48 -5.29
CA THR A 22 -9.46 -1.06 -4.62
C THR A 22 -10.59 -2.05 -4.91
N LEU A 23 -11.23 -2.56 -3.87
CA LEU A 23 -12.38 -3.45 -3.95
C LEU A 23 -13.62 -2.77 -3.35
N ASP A 24 -14.74 -2.84 -4.06
CA ASP A 24 -16.03 -2.30 -3.62
C ASP A 24 -16.93 -3.48 -3.20
N VAL A 25 -17.29 -3.53 -1.92
CA VAL A 25 -18.07 -4.63 -1.33
C VAL A 25 -19.14 -4.11 -0.38
N ASP A 26 -20.05 -4.99 0.04
CA ASP A 26 -21.01 -4.69 1.10
C ASP A 26 -20.32 -4.41 2.45
N PRO A 27 -20.92 -3.58 3.31
CA PRO A 27 -20.33 -3.19 4.59
C PRO A 27 -20.03 -4.38 5.50
N THR A 28 -20.88 -5.41 5.50
CA THR A 28 -20.65 -6.65 6.25
C THR A 28 -19.42 -7.41 5.75
N THR A 29 -19.24 -7.48 4.43
CA THR A 29 -18.05 -8.11 3.83
C THR A 29 -16.81 -7.27 4.10
N ALA A 30 -16.94 -5.94 4.06
CA ALA A 30 -15.84 -5.04 4.33
C ALA A 30 -15.28 -5.23 5.75
N ASP A 31 -16.17 -5.25 6.75
CA ASP A 31 -15.79 -5.47 8.15
C ASP A 31 -15.07 -6.82 8.33
N TRP A 32 -15.58 -7.87 7.69
CA TRP A 32 -14.94 -9.19 7.72
C TRP A 32 -13.55 -9.16 7.07
N LEU A 33 -13.37 -8.51 5.92
CA LEU A 33 -12.06 -8.40 5.24
C LEU A 33 -11.04 -7.62 6.07
N ILE A 34 -11.47 -6.57 6.75
CA ILE A 34 -10.62 -5.79 7.66
C ILE A 34 -10.25 -6.63 8.89
N ALA A 35 -11.22 -7.31 9.50
CA ALA A 35 -10.99 -8.18 10.66
C ALA A 35 -10.04 -9.35 10.35
N GLN A 36 -9.96 -9.77 9.08
CA GLN A 36 -9.05 -10.82 8.61
C GLN A 36 -7.70 -10.28 8.11
N ASP A 37 -7.43 -8.97 8.22
CA ASP A 37 -6.21 -8.33 7.71
C ASP A 37 -6.01 -8.54 6.19
N VAL A 38 -7.11 -8.71 5.45
CA VAL A 38 -7.09 -8.91 3.98
C VAL A 38 -7.16 -7.57 3.26
N ALA A 39 -7.81 -6.58 3.86
CA ALA A 39 -8.01 -5.27 3.27
C ALA A 39 -8.08 -4.17 4.33
N ASP A 40 -7.69 -2.96 3.95
CA ASP A 40 -7.82 -1.76 4.76
C ASP A 40 -8.98 -0.87 4.26
N PRO A 41 -9.63 -0.09 5.14
CA PRO A 41 -10.56 0.95 4.70
C PRO A 41 -9.85 1.93 3.76
N GLU A 42 -10.47 2.29 2.62
CA GLU A 42 -9.90 3.30 1.74
C GLU A 42 -9.64 4.57 2.57
N PRO A 43 -8.39 5.08 2.62
CA PRO A 43 -8.12 6.32 3.30
C PRO A 43 -8.89 7.39 2.54
N LYS A 44 -10.04 7.80 3.09
CA LYS A 44 -10.73 9.00 2.63
C LYS A 44 -9.66 10.07 2.55
N PRO A 45 -9.53 10.81 1.42
CA PRO A 45 -8.57 11.88 1.32
C PRO A 45 -8.94 12.91 2.37
N ALA A 46 -8.38 12.73 3.56
CA ALA A 46 -8.23 13.76 4.54
C ALA A 46 -7.35 14.75 3.80
N LEU A 47 -7.97 15.86 3.37
CA LEU A 47 -7.28 17.13 3.22
C LEU A 47 -6.11 17.12 4.19
N ALA A 48 -4.90 17.17 3.63
CA ALA A 48 -3.64 17.15 4.34
C ALA A 48 -3.74 17.99 5.63
N VAL A 49 -4.07 17.35 6.74
CA VAL A 49 -3.78 17.88 8.06
C VAL A 49 -2.34 17.48 8.26
N LEU A 50 -1.50 18.49 8.02
CA LEU A 50 -0.12 18.59 8.43
C LEU A 50 0.07 18.00 9.84
N GLU A 51 0.48 16.74 9.93
CA GLU A 51 1.24 16.28 11.09
C GLU A 51 2.56 15.69 10.58
N PRO A 52 3.70 16.31 10.92
CA PRO A 52 5.00 15.80 10.51
C PRO A 52 5.28 14.49 11.24
N ASP A 53 5.49 13.47 10.43
CA ASP A 53 6.17 12.22 10.79
C ASP A 53 7.40 12.52 11.68
N PRO A 54 7.48 12.02 12.92
CA PRO A 54 8.76 11.98 13.62
C PRO A 54 9.60 10.86 12.98
N GLU A 55 10.52 11.27 12.10
CA GLU A 55 11.62 10.44 11.59
C GLU A 55 12.16 9.47 12.67
N PRO A 56 12.45 8.23 12.28
CA PRO A 56 13.71 7.65 12.68
C PRO A 56 14.51 7.26 11.44
N LYS A 57 15.47 8.15 11.13
CA LYS A 57 16.82 7.85 10.63
C LYS A 57 17.07 6.40 10.19
N THR A 58 17.28 6.20 8.88
CA THR A 58 18.56 5.59 8.40
C THR A 58 18.72 5.78 6.90
N LYS A 59 19.51 6.80 6.54
CA LYS A 59 20.33 6.76 5.33
C LYS A 59 21.57 5.94 5.69
N PRO A 60 22.06 5.08 4.80
CA PRO A 60 23.22 5.51 4.01
C PRO A 60 22.94 5.25 2.53
N ARG A 61 22.79 6.29 1.73
CA ARG A 61 23.87 6.79 0.86
C ARG A 61 24.75 5.65 0.34
N SER A 62 24.43 5.14 -0.85
CA SER A 62 25.41 4.67 -1.83
C SER A 62 24.77 4.64 -3.22
N ALA A 63 24.41 5.83 -3.72
CA ALA A 63 24.31 6.06 -5.16
C ALA A 63 25.29 7.19 -5.48
N THR A 64 26.54 6.83 -5.78
CA THR A 64 27.43 7.70 -6.55
C THR A 64 28.12 6.82 -7.56
N LEU A 65 27.56 6.88 -8.78
CA LEU A 65 28.26 6.97 -10.04
C LEU A 65 29.69 6.41 -10.11
N GLN A 66 29.84 5.44 -11.03
CA GLN A 66 30.75 5.55 -12.16
C GLN A 66 32.21 5.89 -11.82
N ARG A 67 33.02 4.83 -11.65
CA ARG A 67 34.45 4.92 -11.98
C ARG A 67 34.70 4.00 -13.17
N GLN A 68 34.81 4.60 -14.35
CA GLN A 68 35.50 3.99 -15.47
C GLN A 68 37.00 4.09 -15.23
N GLU A 69 37.75 2.98 -15.34
CA GLU A 69 39.06 2.89 -16.03
C GLU A 69 39.65 1.46 -15.95
N PRO A 70 40.67 1.10 -16.77
CA PRO A 70 40.68 -0.12 -17.56
C PRO A 70 41.63 -1.22 -17.03
N GLN A 71 41.56 -2.35 -17.72
CA GLN A 71 42.33 -3.59 -17.65
C GLN A 71 43.86 -3.41 -17.49
N PRO A 72 44.51 -4.33 -16.75
CA PRO A 72 45.80 -4.89 -17.12
C PRO A 72 45.72 -6.37 -17.53
#